data_AF-A0A821ABT2-F1
#
_entry.id   AF-A0A821ABT2-F1
#
_cell.length_a   1.000
_cell.length_b   1.000
_cell.length_c   1.000
_cell.angle_alpha   90.00
_cell.angle_beta   90.00
_cell.angle_gamma   90.00
#
_symmetry.space_group_name_H-M   'P 1'
#
loop_
_entity.id
_entity.type
_entity.pdbx_description
1 polymer ?
#
loop_
_entity_poly.entity_id
_entity_poly.type
_entity_poly.pdbx_seq_one_letter_code
_entity_poly.pdbx_strand_id
1 'polypeptide(L)'
;MTTVNQSNLCSICNKASAKYCCSGCKKHFCPKHFKEHERQLSMKFDDEIVRKHDELLHEIEKSNSLPSGLFDQIEQWKKSTINNVEKAAERAHHQLLELIDKQK
;
A
#
# COMPACT_ATOMS: atom_id res chain seq x y z
N MET A 1 -35.96 -4.97 -48.63
CA MET A 1 -35.40 -4.12 -47.57
C MET A 1 -34.18 -4.83 -47.00
N THR A 2 -32.97 -4.34 -47.25
CA THR A 2 -31.73 -4.97 -46.79
C THR A 2 -31.53 -4.69 -45.30
N THR A 3 -31.56 -5.73 -44.49
CA THR A 3 -31.29 -5.68 -43.05
C THR A 3 -29.83 -5.31 -42.82
N VAL A 4 -29.56 -4.09 -42.37
CA VAL A 4 -28.21 -3.66 -41.99
C VAL A 4 -27.81 -4.40 -40.73
N ASN A 5 -26.89 -5.36 -40.86
CA ASN A 5 -26.32 -6.07 -39.72
C ASN A 5 -25.49 -5.06 -38.90
N GLN A 6 -25.96 -4.71 -37.70
CA GLN A 6 -25.32 -3.69 -36.82
C GLN A 6 -23.86 -4.05 -36.45
N SER A 7 -23.46 -5.31 -36.62
CA SER A 7 -22.08 -5.79 -36.47
C SER A 7 -21.07 -5.15 -37.43
N ASN A 8 -21.53 -4.57 -38.54
CA ASN A 8 -20.65 -4.01 -39.58
C ASN A 8 -20.46 -2.49 -39.46
N LEU A 9 -21.19 -1.82 -38.56
CA LEU A 9 -21.11 -0.37 -38.38
C LEU A 9 -20.14 -0.01 -37.26
N CYS A 10 -19.30 1.00 -37.50
CA CYS A 10 -18.45 1.55 -36.45
C CYS A 10 -19.29 2.33 -35.44
N SER A 11 -19.15 2.01 -34.15
CA SER A 11 -19.89 2.61 -33.04
C SER A 11 -19.61 4.11 -32.83
N ILE A 12 -18.58 4.67 -33.48
CA ILE A 12 -18.21 6.09 -33.37
C ILE A 12 -18.68 6.89 -34.59
N CYS A 13 -18.36 6.43 -35.81
CA CYS A 13 -18.68 7.18 -37.04
C CYS A 13 -19.83 6.60 -37.87
N ASN A 14 -20.45 5.52 -37.40
CA ASN A 14 -21.59 4.84 -38.03
C ASN A 14 -21.39 4.41 -39.50
N LYS A 15 -20.13 4.31 -39.95
CA LYS A 15 -19.79 3.82 -41.29
C LYS A 15 -19.73 2.30 -41.29
N ALA A 16 -20.17 1.67 -42.38
CA ALA A 16 -20.09 0.22 -42.62
C ALA A 16 -18.65 -0.26 -42.89
N SER A 17 -17.77 -0.02 -41.92
CA SER A 17 -16.34 -0.33 -41.98
C SER A 17 -15.82 -0.87 -40.65
N ALA A 18 -16.71 -1.36 -39.78
CA ALA A 18 -16.26 -2.03 -38.58
C ALA A 18 -15.55 -3.33 -38.93
N LYS A 19 -14.33 -3.46 -38.44
CA LYS A 19 -13.48 -4.64 -38.62
C LYS A 19 -13.00 -5.23 -37.30
N TYR A 20 -13.11 -4.45 -36.22
CA TYR A 20 -12.61 -4.80 -34.90
C TYR A 20 -13.75 -4.70 -33.89
N CYS A 21 -13.75 -5.60 -32.92
CA CYS A 21 -14.69 -5.60 -31.81
C CYS A 21 -13.92 -5.60 -30.50
N CYS A 22 -14.28 -4.70 -29.59
CA CYS A 22 -13.80 -4.73 -28.21
C CYS A 22 -14.80 -5.53 -27.38
N SER A 23 -14.38 -6.69 -26.88
CA SER A 23 -15.24 -7.56 -26.05
C SER A 23 -15.63 -6.91 -24.72
N GLY A 24 -14.71 -6.18 -24.10
CA GLY A 24 -14.96 -5.47 -22.83
C GLY A 24 -16.03 -4.38 -22.98
N CYS A 25 -15.94 -3.57 -24.05
CA CYS A 25 -16.91 -2.51 -24.31
C CYS A 25 -18.13 -2.96 -25.10
N LYS A 26 -18.12 -4.19 -25.64
CA LYS A 26 -19.15 -4.76 -26.54
C LYS A 26 -19.47 -3.84 -27.73
N LYS A 27 -18.44 -3.20 -28.30
CA LYS A 27 -18.55 -2.22 -29.39
C LYS A 27 -17.69 -2.59 -30.59
N HIS A 28 -18.22 -2.29 -31.78
CA HIS A 28 -17.55 -2.51 -33.06
C HIS A 28 -16.92 -1.20 -33.56
N PHE A 29 -15.72 -1.26 -34.14
CA PHE A 29 -14.95 -0.09 -34.56
C PHE A 29 -14.32 -0.29 -35.93
N CYS A 30 -14.21 0.81 -36.69
CA CYS A 30 -13.32 0.87 -37.84
C CYS A 30 -11.85 0.99 -37.37
N PRO A 31 -10.86 0.70 -38.23
CA PRO A 31 -9.44 0.68 -37.82
C PRO A 31 -8.97 1.93 -37.09
N LYS A 32 -9.37 3.13 -37.57
CA LYS A 32 -8.99 4.41 -36.96
C LYS A 32 -9.53 4.54 -35.53
N HIS A 33 -10.82 4.28 -35.34
CA HIS A 33 -11.48 4.43 -34.05
C HIS A 33 -11.12 3.32 -33.08
N PHE A 34 -10.71 2.15 -33.57
CA PHE A 34 -10.19 1.09 -32.73
C PHE A 34 -8.85 1.49 -32.09
N LYS A 35 -7.90 2.02 -32.87
CA LYS A 35 -6.62 2.52 -32.33
C LYS A 35 -6.81 3.66 -31.33
N GLU A 36 -7.73 4.58 -31.61
CA GLU A 36 -8.04 5.66 -30.67
C GLU A 36 -8.67 5.13 -29.38
N HIS A 37 -9.55 4.13 -29.49
CA HIS A 37 -10.14 3.47 -28.33
C HIS A 37 -9.08 2.76 -27.48
N GLU A 38 -8.14 2.05 -28.10
CA GLU A 38 -7.02 1.39 -27.44
C GLU A 38 -6.14 2.39 -26.67
N ARG A 39 -5.81 3.52 -27.32
CA ARG A 39 -5.06 4.61 -26.69
C ARG A 39 -5.77 5.17 -25.46
N GLN A 40 -7.09 5.40 -25.56
CA GLN A 40 -7.89 5.90 -24.44
C GLN A 40 -7.93 4.89 -23.28
N LEU A 41 -8.02 3.59 -23.57
CA LEU A 41 -7.98 2.56 -22.54
C LEU A 41 -6.62 2.50 -21.84
N SER A 42 -5.52 2.60 -22.59
CA SER A 42 -4.17 2.66 -22.03
C SER A 42 -4.03 3.83 -21.07
N MET A 43 -4.42 5.04 -21.49
CA MET A 43 -4.36 6.22 -20.63
C MET A 43 -5.19 6.06 -19.35
N LYS A 44 -6.41 5.52 -19.46
CA LYS A 44 -7.24 5.27 -18.27
C LYS A 44 -6.63 4.24 -17.34
N PHE A 45 -6.00 3.21 -17.89
CA PHE A 45 -5.31 2.20 -17.08
C PHE A 45 -4.18 2.84 -16.27
N ASP A 46 -3.34 3.66 -16.93
CA ASP A 46 -2.24 4.35 -16.27
C ASP A 46 -2.76 5.35 -15.21
N ASP A 47 -3.73 6.19 -15.58
CA ASP A 47 -4.23 7.28 -14.73
C ASP A 47 -5.10 6.80 -13.55
N GLU A 48 -5.91 5.75 -13.75
CA GLU A 48 -6.91 5.32 -12.77
C GLU A 48 -6.53 4.04 -12.03
N ILE A 49 -5.81 3.12 -12.66
CA ILE A 49 -5.50 1.81 -12.07
C ILE A 49 -4.08 1.81 -11.50
N VAL A 50 -3.07 2.12 -12.32
CA VAL A 50 -1.66 2.09 -11.89
C VAL A 50 -1.43 3.11 -10.78
N ARG A 51 -1.87 4.36 -10.97
CA ARG A 51 -1.73 5.40 -9.95
C ARG A 51 -2.40 5.01 -8.62
N LYS A 52 -3.63 4.50 -8.64
CA LYS A 52 -4.32 4.08 -7.40
C LYS A 52 -3.64 2.89 -6.74
N HIS A 53 -3.14 1.96 -7.53
CA HIS A 53 -2.36 0.84 -7.02
C HIS A 53 -1.12 1.33 -6.27
N ASP A 54 -0.37 2.27 -6.85
CA ASP A 54 0.85 2.79 -6.25
C ASP A 54 0.55 3.64 -4.99
N GLU A 55 -0.54 4.42 -5.01
CA GLU A 55 -1.04 5.13 -3.82
C GLU A 55 -1.39 4.15 -2.69
N LEU A 56 -2.10 3.06 -2.99
CA LEU A 56 -2.45 2.05 -2.01
C LEU A 56 -1.22 1.33 -1.45
N LEU A 57 -0.25 0.98 -2.31
CA LEU A 57 1.01 0.39 -1.86
C LEU A 57 1.75 1.34 -0.91
N HIS A 58 1.82 2.62 -1.26
CA HIS A 58 2.45 3.63 -0.41
C HIS A 58 1.76 3.76 0.95
N GLU A 59 0.43 3.76 0.99
CA GLU A 59 -0.34 3.79 2.24
C GLU A 59 -0.10 2.54 3.09
N ILE A 60 -0.08 1.37 2.46
CA ILE A 60 0.21 0.09 3.12
C ILE A 60 1.62 0.12 3.72
N GLU A 61 2.63 0.54 2.97
CA GLU A 61 4.01 0.67 3.47
C GLU A 61 4.11 1.65 4.62
N LYS A 62 3.47 2.81 4.51
CA LYS A 62 3.42 3.83 5.58
C LYS A 62 2.69 3.35 6.83
N SER A 63 1.68 2.51 6.68
CA SER A 63 0.96 1.93 7.82
C SER A 63 1.71 0.75 8.46
N ASN A 64 2.46 -0.02 7.66
CA ASN A 64 3.26 -1.16 8.11
C ASN A 64 4.64 -0.78 8.62
N SER A 65 5.08 0.47 8.42
CA SER A 65 6.14 1.02 9.25
C SER A 65 5.59 1.14 10.67
N LEU A 66 5.77 0.07 11.47
CA LEU A 66 5.69 0.11 12.92
C LEU A 66 6.32 1.43 13.39
N PRO A 67 5.71 2.16 14.35
CA PRO A 67 6.29 3.40 14.82
C PRO A 67 7.75 3.16 15.18
N SER A 68 8.64 3.70 14.36
CA SER A 68 10.08 3.52 14.50
C SER A 68 10.44 4.07 15.87
N GLY A 69 10.74 3.18 16.81
CA GLY A 69 11.02 3.53 18.20
C GLY A 69 10.22 2.78 19.25
N LEU A 70 9.20 1.98 18.93
CA LEU A 70 8.53 1.15 19.96
C LEU A 70 9.48 0.09 20.54
N PHE A 71 10.24 -0.59 19.69
CA PHE A 71 11.28 -1.53 20.15
C PHE A 71 12.38 -0.82 20.93
N ASP A 72 12.78 0.38 20.49
CA ASP A 72 13.78 1.19 21.21
C ASP A 72 13.26 1.63 22.59
N GLN A 73 11.99 2.02 22.68
CA GLN A 73 11.33 2.35 23.95
C GLN A 73 11.26 1.13 24.88
N ILE A 74 10.93 -0.06 24.35
CA ILE A 74 10.92 -1.31 25.11
C ILE A 74 12.32 -1.63 25.63
N GLU A 75 13.36 -1.49 24.79
CA GLU A 75 14.74 -1.78 25.22
C GLU A 75 15.25 -0.74 26.23
N GLN A 76 14.89 0.53 26.05
CA GLN A 76 15.21 1.58 27.02
C GLN A 76 14.50 1.35 28.36
N TRP A 77 13.22 0.98 28.34
CA TRP A 77 12.47 0.63 29.54
C TRP A 77 13.12 -0.53 30.27
N LYS A 78 13.41 -1.63 29.56
CA LYS A 78 14.09 -2.81 30.10
C LYS A 78 15.44 -2.46 30.73
N LYS A 79 16.29 -1.70 30.04
CA LYS A 79 17.60 -1.26 30.55
C LYS A 79 17.47 -0.41 31.82
N SER A 80 16.51 0.52 31.83
CA SER A 80 16.23 1.35 33.00
C SER A 80 15.78 0.52 34.20
N THR A 81 14.88 -0.44 33.98
CA THR A 81 14.37 -1.32 35.03
C THR A 81 15.47 -2.17 35.66
N ILE A 82 16.33 -2.81 34.86
CA ILE A 82 17.45 -3.62 35.36
C ILE A 82 18.36 -2.77 36.26
N ASN A 83 18.82 -1.62 35.76
CA ASN A 83 19.69 -0.73 36.51
C ASN A 83 19.04 -0.23 37.83
N ASN A 84 17.73 0.00 37.84
CA ASN A 84 17.03 0.41 39.07
C ASN A 84 16.99 -0.72 40.11
N VAL A 85 16.78 -1.96 39.68
CA VAL A 85 16.79 -3.14 40.55
C VAL A 85 18.19 -3.38 41.10
N GLU A 86 19.23 -3.30 40.26
CA GLU A 86 20.63 -3.44 40.69
C GLU A 86 20.99 -2.40 41.75
N LYS A 87 20.70 -1.12 41.50
CA LYS A 87 20.93 -0.06 42.50
C LYS A 87 20.15 -0.27 43.80
N ALA A 88 18.94 -0.82 43.73
CA ALA A 88 18.16 -1.12 44.93
C ALA A 88 18.81 -2.25 45.74
N ALA A 89 19.27 -3.30 45.06
CA ALA A 89 19.98 -4.42 45.69
C ALA A 89 21.31 -3.96 46.32
N GLU A 90 22.10 -3.15 45.61
CA GLU A 90 23.35 -2.57 46.14
C GLU A 90 23.12 -1.73 47.39
N ARG A 91 22.08 -0.89 47.40
CA ARG A 91 21.71 -0.10 48.58
C ARG A 91 21.30 -0.99 49.75
N ALA A 92 20.47 -1.99 49.52
CA ALA A 92 20.06 -2.92 50.56
C ALA A 92 21.26 -3.68 51.15
N HIS A 93 22.21 -4.08 50.29
CA HIS A 93 23.45 -4.74 50.72
C HIS A 93 24.31 -3.82 51.59
N HIS A 94 24.53 -2.57 51.19
CA HIS A 94 25.30 -1.61 52.00
C HIS A 94 24.63 -1.31 53.34
N GLN A 95 23.31 -1.13 53.36
CA GLN A 95 22.56 -0.89 54.60
C GLN A 95 22.72 -2.05 55.58
N LEU A 96 22.72 -3.29 55.10
CA LEU A 96 22.95 -4.46 55.94
C LEU A 96 24.36 -4.47 56.53
N LEU A 97 25.38 -4.18 55.73
CA LEU A 97 26.77 -4.10 56.21
C LEU A 97 26.94 -3.03 57.29
N GLU A 98 26.37 -1.83 57.10
CA GLU A 98 26.41 -0.77 58.10
C GLU A 98 25.73 -1.18 59.42
N LEU A 99 24.62 -1.91 59.34
CA LEU A 99 23.94 -2.41 60.53
C LEU A 99 24.78 -3.45 61.27
N ILE A 100 25.45 -4.34 60.54
CA ILE A 100 26.36 -5.34 61.11
C ILE A 100 27.56 -4.66 61.77
N ASP A 101 28.18 -3.68 61.11
CA ASP A 101 29.34 -2.97 61.64
C ASP A 101 29.00 -2.15 62.90
N LYS A 102 27.78 -1.59 62.98
CA LYS A 102 27.29 -0.90 64.20
C LYS A 102 27.00 -1.84 65.38
N GLN A 103 26.94 -3.15 65.15
CA GLN A 103 26.73 -4.16 66.19
C GLN A 103 28.04 -4.76 66.74
N LYS A 104 29.20 -4.41 66.15
CA LYS A 104 30.53 -4.74 66.69
C LYS A 104 31.04 -3.63 67.60
#